data_AF-A0A1M7K9U7-F1
#
_entry.id   AF-A0A1M7K9U7-F1
#
_cell.length_a   1.000
_cell.length_b   1.000
_cell.length_c   1.000
_cell.angle_alpha   90.00
_cell.angle_beta   90.00
_cell.angle_gamma   90.00
#
_symmetry.space_group_name_H-M   'P 1'
#
loop_
_entity.id
_entity.type
_entity.pdbx_description
1 polymer ?
#
loop_
_entity_poly.entity_id
_entity_poly.type
_entity_poly.pdbx_seq_one_letter_code
_entity_poly.pdbx_strand_id
1 'polypeptide(L)'
;MAMFTTPFTITTTRTTMRMADTLPADALLTLVQMLSPSYPVGAFAYSHGLEWAVQNGDVTGQDSLADWLHGVLRHGAGQADALFLALLQSFLDEVTFERGQAGERLS
;
A
#
# COMPACT_ATOMS: atom_id res chain seq x y z
N MET A 1 -20.06 19.21 -62.52
CA MET A 1 -19.18 19.87 -61.53
C MET A 1 -19.35 19.12 -60.21
N ALA A 2 -18.56 18.07 -59.98
CA ALA A 2 -18.74 17.17 -58.84
C ALA A 2 -17.71 17.50 -57.76
N MET A 3 -18.24 17.88 -56.59
CA MET A 3 -17.51 18.34 -55.42
C MET A 3 -17.03 17.11 -54.64
N PHE A 4 -15.74 16.77 -54.77
CA PHE A 4 -15.13 15.71 -53.98
C PHE A 4 -14.77 16.26 -52.59
N THR A 5 -15.58 15.95 -51.58
CA THR A 5 -15.20 16.12 -50.17
C THR A 5 -14.68 14.80 -49.65
N THR A 6 -13.40 14.75 -49.27
CA THR A 6 -12.84 13.59 -48.57
C THR A 6 -12.94 13.84 -47.06
N PRO A 7 -13.46 12.89 -46.27
CA PRO A 7 -13.39 13.01 -44.82
C PRO A 7 -11.95 12.84 -44.35
N PHE A 8 -11.44 13.81 -43.60
CA PHE A 8 -10.20 13.67 -42.84
C PHE A 8 -10.56 13.17 -41.44
N THR A 9 -10.09 11.97 -41.10
CA THR A 9 -10.28 11.37 -39.77
C THR A 9 -9.20 11.87 -38.82
N ILE A 10 -9.59 12.61 -37.78
CA ILE A 10 -8.68 12.98 -36.69
C ILE A 10 -8.62 11.81 -35.70
N THR A 11 -7.50 11.09 -35.70
CA THR A 11 -7.18 10.11 -34.65
C THR A 11 -6.65 10.86 -33.43
N THR A 12 -7.51 11.10 -32.43
CA THR A 12 -7.06 11.59 -31.12
C THR A 12 -6.43 10.44 -30.35
N THR A 13 -5.10 10.40 -30.28
CA THR A 13 -4.38 9.56 -29.33
C THR A 13 -4.69 10.06 -27.92
N ARG A 14 -5.58 9.37 -27.21
CA ARG A 14 -5.81 9.56 -25.78
C ARG A 14 -4.60 9.00 -25.04
N THR A 15 -3.61 9.85 -24.82
CA THR A 15 -2.54 9.60 -23.84
C THR A 15 -3.20 9.57 -22.48
N THR A 16 -3.48 8.37 -21.97
CA THR A 16 -3.86 8.17 -20.57
C THR A 16 -2.63 8.48 -19.73
N MET A 17 -2.49 9.75 -19.35
CA MET A 17 -1.51 10.18 -18.36
C MET A 17 -1.90 9.51 -17.05
N ARG A 18 -1.21 8.41 -16.69
CA ARG A 18 -1.22 7.91 -15.31
C ARG A 18 -0.54 8.98 -14.48
N MET A 19 -1.33 9.93 -13.98
CA MET A 19 -0.97 10.66 -12.78
C MET A 19 -0.64 9.60 -11.74
N ALA A 20 0.58 9.60 -11.22
CA ALA A 20 0.86 8.95 -9.95
C ALA A 20 0.07 9.78 -8.92
N ASP A 21 -1.21 9.44 -8.78
CA ASP A 21 -2.18 10.22 -8.04
C ASP A 21 -1.75 10.30 -6.58
N THR A 22 -1.57 11.52 -6.11
CA THR A 22 -1.82 11.89 -4.72
C THR A 22 -3.01 11.07 -4.21
N LEU A 23 -2.83 10.30 -3.14
CA LEU A 23 -3.88 9.46 -2.57
C LEU A 23 -5.19 10.28 -2.48
N PRO A 24 -6.31 9.77 -3.00
CA PRO A 24 -7.59 10.46 -2.84
C PRO A 24 -7.82 10.73 -1.35
N ALA A 25 -8.34 11.91 -1.01
CA ALA A 25 -8.39 12.40 0.37
C ALA A 25 -9.05 11.38 1.34
N ASP A 26 -10.04 10.63 0.87
CA ASP A 26 -10.73 9.59 1.63
C ASP A 26 -9.82 8.38 1.94
N ALA A 27 -8.95 7.99 1.01
CA ALA A 27 -7.96 6.95 1.24
C ALA A 27 -6.90 7.38 2.27
N LEU A 28 -6.46 8.64 2.20
CA LEU A 28 -5.54 9.20 3.20
C LEU A 28 -6.20 9.24 4.59
N LEU A 29 -7.46 9.69 4.68
CA LEU A 29 -8.20 9.73 5.94
C LEU A 29 -8.40 8.33 6.52
N THR A 30 -8.70 7.35 5.67
CA THR A 30 -8.81 5.94 6.06
C THR A 30 -7.48 5.43 6.61
N LEU A 31 -6.36 5.70 5.94
CA LEU A 31 -5.03 5.30 6.41
C LEU A 31 -4.68 5.94 7.75
N VAL A 32 -4.94 7.23 7.94
CA VAL A 32 -4.71 7.92 9.22
C VAL A 32 -5.56 7.30 10.34
N GLN A 33 -6.82 6.96 10.05
CA GLN A 33 -7.69 6.30 11.01
C GLN A 33 -7.20 4.90 11.37
N MET A 34 -6.72 4.12 10.39
CA MET A 34 -6.19 2.77 10.59
C MET A 34 -4.88 2.76 11.38
N LEU A 35 -4.00 3.74 11.13
CA LEU A 35 -2.69 3.85 11.80
C LEU A 35 -2.76 4.58 13.14
N SER A 36 -3.94 5.01 13.57
CA SER A 36 -4.13 5.66 14.87
C SER A 36 -3.84 4.68 16.01
N PRO A 37 -3.13 5.10 17.08
CA PRO A 37 -2.98 4.32 18.30
C PRO A 37 -4.31 3.97 18.98
N SER A 38 -5.39 4.69 18.66
CA SER A 38 -6.74 4.39 19.16
C SER A 38 -7.49 3.34 18.32
N TYR A 39 -6.88 2.80 17.25
CA TYR A 39 -7.51 1.80 16.40
C TYR A 39 -7.65 0.44 17.15
N PRO A 40 -8.83 -0.18 17.20
CA PRO A 40 -9.17 -1.23 18.17
C PRO A 40 -8.69 -2.64 17.74
N VAL A 41 -7.47 -2.76 17.24
CA VAL A 41 -6.84 -4.04 16.84
C VAL A 41 -5.58 -4.37 17.65
N GLY A 42 -5.23 -3.54 18.64
CA GLY A 42 -4.15 -3.79 19.59
C GLY A 42 -2.91 -2.94 19.30
N ALA A 43 -2.89 -1.71 19.83
CA ALA A 43 -1.72 -0.81 19.77
C ALA A 43 -0.48 -1.32 20.53
N PHE A 44 -0.57 -2.51 21.13
CA PHE A 44 0.49 -3.15 21.92
C PHE A 44 1.11 -4.34 21.21
N ALA A 45 0.80 -4.57 19.93
CA ALA A 45 1.66 -5.40 19.11
C ALA A 45 3.11 -4.93 19.32
N TYR A 46 4.04 -5.87 19.54
CA TYR A 46 5.45 -5.61 19.87
C TYR A 46 5.78 -5.20 21.32
N SER A 47 4.80 -4.85 22.19
CA SER A 47 5.10 -4.37 23.55
C SER A 47 5.77 -5.45 24.42
N HIS A 48 5.28 -6.69 24.37
CA HIS A 48 5.86 -7.81 25.11
C HIS A 48 7.31 -8.11 24.72
N GLY A 49 7.66 -7.95 23.44
CA GLY A 49 9.04 -8.13 22.99
C GLY A 49 9.96 -7.04 23.52
N LEU A 50 9.47 -5.80 23.56
CA LEU A 50 10.22 -4.67 24.12
C LEU A 50 10.36 -4.78 25.64
N GLU A 51 9.30 -5.16 26.35
CA GLU A 51 9.30 -5.40 27.79
C GLU A 51 10.38 -6.43 28.18
N TRP A 52 10.46 -7.53 27.45
CA TRP A 52 11.48 -8.56 27.66
C TRP A 52 12.89 -8.05 27.36
N ALA A 53 13.09 -7.33 26.25
CA ALA A 53 14.39 -6.77 25.88
C ALA A 53 14.92 -5.75 26.92
N VAL A 54 14.01 -4.97 27.52
CA VAL A 54 14.34 -4.10 28.65
C VAL A 54 14.71 -4.91 29.90
N GLN A 55 13.93 -5.95 30.24
CA GLN A 55 14.18 -6.80 31.41
C GLN A 55 15.53 -7.53 31.34
N ASN A 56 15.97 -7.89 30.14
CA ASN A 56 17.27 -8.55 29.93
C ASN A 56 18.46 -7.58 29.81
N GLY A 57 18.20 -6.27 29.76
CA GLY A 57 19.26 -5.27 29.56
C GLY A 57 19.75 -5.14 28.12
N ASP A 58 19.03 -5.70 27.14
CA ASP A 58 19.31 -5.50 25.71
C ASP A 58 18.92 -4.07 25.27
N VAL A 59 17.91 -3.48 25.91
CA VAL A 59 17.48 -2.10 25.71
C VAL A 59 17.66 -1.31 27.01
N THR A 60 18.63 -0.41 27.04
CA THR A 60 19.01 0.39 28.22
C THR A 60 18.90 1.90 28.01
N GLY A 61 18.65 2.33 26.78
CA GLY A 61 18.52 3.74 26.42
C GLY A 61 18.17 3.94 24.94
N GLN A 62 18.23 5.18 24.50
CA GLN A 62 17.81 5.60 23.15
C GLN A 62 18.50 4.82 22.03
N ASP A 63 19.83 4.70 22.07
CA ASP A 63 20.58 4.05 20.99
C ASP A 63 20.28 2.55 20.91
N SER A 64 20.29 1.86 22.05
CA SER A 64 19.92 0.44 22.12
C SER A 64 18.46 0.18 21.71
N LEU A 65 17.55 1.13 21.96
CA LEU A 65 16.17 1.04 21.51
C LEU A 65 16.08 1.19 19.99
N ALA A 66 16.83 2.12 19.40
CA ALA A 66 16.88 2.30 17.96
C ALA A 66 17.42 1.05 17.25
N ASP A 67 18.47 0.44 17.81
CA ASP A 67 19.04 -0.82 17.31
C ASP A 67 18.03 -1.97 17.39
N TRP A 68 17.33 -2.09 18.53
CA TRP A 68 16.26 -3.08 18.70
C TRP A 68 15.12 -2.87 17.69
N LEU A 69 14.66 -1.63 17.50
CA LEU A 69 13.64 -1.29 16.49
C LEU A 69 14.10 -1.69 15.08
N HIS A 70 15.36 -1.40 14.74
CA HIS A 70 15.91 -1.78 13.45
C HIS A 70 15.90 -3.31 13.26
N GLY A 71 16.23 -4.06 14.33
CA GLY A 71 16.09 -5.51 14.37
C GLY A 71 14.67 -5.97 14.08
N VAL A 72 13.68 -5.42 14.78
CA VAL A 72 12.25 -5.76 14.61
C VAL A 72 11.76 -5.47 13.19
N LEU A 73 12.12 -4.31 12.63
CA LEU A 73 11.66 -3.87 11.32
C LEU A 73 12.33 -4.62 10.16
N ARG A 74 13.59 -5.03 10.32
CA ARG A 74 14.38 -5.64 9.24
C ARG A 74 14.47 -7.15 9.28
N HIS A 75 14.31 -7.74 10.46
CA HIS A 75 14.53 -9.19 10.67
C HIS A 75 13.47 -9.84 11.57
N GLY A 76 12.54 -9.05 12.12
CA GLY A 76 11.52 -9.52 13.06
C GLY A 76 10.12 -9.42 12.49
N ALA A 77 9.14 -9.35 13.39
CA ALA A 77 7.73 -9.33 13.03
C ALA A 77 7.33 -8.10 12.17
N GLY A 78 8.03 -6.96 12.29
CA GLY A 78 7.78 -5.80 11.42
C GLY A 78 8.09 -6.08 9.94
N GLN A 79 9.09 -6.92 9.66
CA GLN A 79 9.38 -7.36 8.30
C GLN A 79 8.29 -8.32 7.77
N ALA A 80 7.81 -9.23 8.62
CA ALA A 80 6.76 -10.17 8.25
C ALA A 80 5.46 -9.45 7.89
N ASP A 81 5.05 -8.46 8.69
CA ASP A 81 3.88 -7.62 8.41
C ASP A 81 3.99 -6.91 7.06
N ALA A 82 5.15 -6.31 6.77
CA ALA A 82 5.40 -5.65 5.50
C ALA A 82 5.32 -6.62 4.30
N LEU A 83 5.83 -7.84 4.46
CA LEU A 83 5.76 -8.87 3.42
C LEU A 83 4.31 -9.31 3.17
N PHE A 84 3.53 -9.54 4.23
CA PHE A 84 2.13 -9.91 4.09
C PHE A 84 1.31 -8.82 3.41
N LEU A 85 1.54 -7.55 3.74
CA LEU A 85 0.90 -6.43 3.06
C LEU A 85 1.27 -6.36 1.58
N ALA A 86 2.55 -6.57 1.23
CA ALA A 86 2.99 -6.58 -0.17
C ALA A 86 2.35 -7.73 -0.96
N LEU A 87 2.28 -8.93 -0.37
CA LEU A 87 1.64 -10.10 -1.00
C LEU A 87 0.13 -9.90 -1.17
N LEU A 88 -0.53 -9.32 -0.16
CA LEU A 88 -1.94 -8.99 -0.24
C LEU A 88 -2.19 -7.99 -1.37
N GLN A 89 -1.36 -6.96 -1.49
CA GLN A 89 -1.49 -5.97 -2.56
C GLN A 89 -1.31 -6.61 -3.94
N SER A 90 -0.30 -7.47 -4.13
CA SER A 90 -0.11 -8.14 -5.42
C SER A 90 -1.29 -9.05 -5.78
N PHE A 91 -1.87 -9.72 -4.79
CA PHE A 91 -3.05 -10.56 -5.00
C PHE A 91 -4.29 -9.73 -5.35
N LEU A 92 -4.49 -8.59 -4.69
CA LEU A 92 -5.61 -7.69 -5.01
C LEU A 92 -5.49 -7.13 -6.42
N ASP A 93 -4.28 -6.77 -6.86
CA ASP A 93 -4.04 -6.28 -8.23
C ASP A 93 -4.41 -7.34 -9.28
N GLU A 94 -4.05 -8.60 -9.06
CA GLU A 94 -4.41 -9.73 -9.92
C GLU A 94 -5.94 -9.96 -9.98
N VAL A 95 -6.61 -9.99 -8.82
CA VAL A 95 -8.07 -10.18 -8.74
C VAL A 95 -8.83 -9.04 -9.42
N THR A 96 -8.38 -7.80 -9.24
CA THR A 96 -8.99 -6.63 -9.88
C THR A 96 -8.80 -6.67 -11.39
N PHE A 97 -7.64 -7.14 -11.87
CA PHE A 97 -7.37 -7.32 -13.30
C PHE A 97 -8.31 -8.36 -13.94
N GLU A 98 -8.44 -9.54 -13.34
CA GLU A 98 -9.33 -10.62 -13.83
C GLU A 98 -10.80 -10.19 -13.86
N ARG A 99 -11.26 -9.44 -12.85
CA ARG A 99 -12.61 -8.86 -12.83
C ARG A 99 -12.83 -7.84 -13.96
N GLY A 100 -11.81 -7.05 -14.31
CA GLY A 100 -11.87 -6.11 -15.43
C GLY A 100 -12.08 -6.83 -16.77
N GLN A 101 -11.29 -7.89 -17.02
CA GLN A 101 -11.40 -8.68 -18.25
C GLN A 101 -12.73 -9.45 -18.35
N ALA A 102 -13.23 -10.00 -17.25
CA ALA A 102 -14.53 -10.68 -17.24
C ALA A 102 -15.70 -9.73 -17.54
N GLY A 103 -15.60 -8.46 -17.12
CA GLY A 103 -16.60 -7.43 -17.42
C GLY A 103 -16.67 -7.06 -18.91
N GLU A 104 -15.54 -6.95 -19.60
CA GLU A 104 -15.49 -6.64 -21.04
C GLU A 104 -15.93 -7.80 -21.94
N ARG A 105 -15.87 -9.04 -21.47
CA ARG A 105 -16.26 -10.23 -22.24
C ARG A 105 -17.77 -10.50 -22.25
N LEU A 106 -18.52 -9.83 -21.37
CA LEU A 106 -19.97 -10.01 -21.21
C LEU A 106 -20.80 -8.85 -21.82
N SER A 107 -20.14 -7.86 -22.42
CA SER A 107 -20.74 -6.74 -23.15
C SER A 107 -20.54 -6.88 -24.65
#